data_AF-A0A3F3PJ44-F1
#
_entry.id   AF-A0A3F3PJ44-F1
#
_cell.length_a   1.000
_cell.length_b   1.000
_cell.length_c   1.000
_cell.angle_alpha   90.00
_cell.angle_beta   90.00
_cell.angle_gamma   90.00
#
_symmetry.space_group_name_H-M   'P 1'
#
loop_
_entity.id
_entity.type
_entity.pdbx_description
1 polymer ?
#
loop_
_entity_poly.entity_id
_entity_poly.type
_entity_poly.pdbx_seq_one_letter_code
_entity_poly.pdbx_strand_id
1 'polypeptide(L)'
;MTLLFHPNTAWIPASARSLMIRVFDLSSDLFFEWCGLGLYLRYRRDPGHIFCFRKGGPKAGLRVLIVHVWGKGSRATYYGGSHLHSLPTVGAANGLFEIPSAALRSVRCQGTDVEITNGGLVILDARLAFEIKQGSATTLAFTNKDELATWAKMTLPQSRELARKVSEMESTGISVNFAFEE
;
A
#
# COMPACT_ATOMS: atom_id res chain seq x y z
N MET A 1 -13.82 26.93 8.23
CA MET A 1 -13.59 26.27 9.52
C MET A 1 -12.42 25.32 9.33
N THR A 2 -11.22 25.78 9.68
CA THR A 2 -9.95 25.13 9.35
C THR A 2 -9.59 24.17 10.47
N LEU A 3 -9.69 22.86 10.23
CA LEU A 3 -9.22 21.84 11.16
C LEU A 3 -7.76 21.51 10.84
N LEU A 4 -6.87 21.97 11.72
CA LEU A 4 -5.48 21.56 11.78
C LEU A 4 -5.41 20.10 12.30
N PHE A 5 -5.09 19.15 11.42
CA PHE A 5 -4.79 17.77 11.84
C PHE A 5 -3.32 17.67 12.24
N HIS A 6 -3.10 17.52 13.55
CA HIS A 6 -1.85 17.05 14.14
C HIS A 6 -1.74 15.52 14.02
N PRO A 7 -0.52 14.94 13.99
CA PRO A 7 -0.30 13.54 13.66
C PRO A 7 -0.59 12.66 14.88
N ASN A 8 -1.83 12.22 15.04
CA ASN A 8 -2.18 11.19 16.02
C ASN A 8 -2.53 9.88 15.30
N THR A 9 -1.55 8.99 15.30
CA THR A 9 -1.72 7.54 15.13
C THR A 9 -2.91 7.07 15.97
N ALA A 10 -3.97 6.55 15.34
CA ALA A 10 -5.08 5.95 16.08
C ALA A 10 -4.60 4.62 16.70
N TRP A 11 -4.42 4.61 18.02
CA TRP A 11 -4.13 3.42 18.81
C TRP A 11 -5.44 2.72 19.19
N ILE A 12 -5.65 1.49 18.72
CA ILE A 12 -6.70 0.60 19.24
C ILE A 12 -6.05 -0.26 20.34
N PRO A 13 -6.52 -0.22 21.61
CA PRO A 13 -5.85 -0.88 22.72
C PRO A 13 -6.06 -2.41 22.73
N ALA A 14 -5.07 -3.09 23.32
CA ALA A 14 -4.88 -4.54 23.28
C ALA A 14 -5.65 -5.29 24.38
N SER A 15 -6.48 -6.23 23.97
CA SER A 15 -6.64 -7.50 24.66
C SER A 15 -6.98 -8.58 23.62
N ALA A 16 -6.36 -9.76 23.79
CA ALA A 16 -6.20 -10.85 22.82
C ALA A 16 -5.11 -10.61 21.75
N ARG A 17 -4.54 -11.72 21.24
CA ARG A 17 -3.55 -11.82 20.16
C ARG A 17 -4.02 -11.03 18.92
N SER A 18 -3.84 -9.71 18.94
CA SER A 18 -4.53 -8.81 18.04
C SER A 18 -3.75 -8.62 16.74
N LEU A 19 -4.47 -8.72 15.63
CA LEU A 19 -3.99 -8.25 14.34
C LEU A 19 -3.67 -6.76 14.46
N MET A 20 -2.40 -6.38 14.26
CA MET A 20 -2.03 -4.96 14.27
C MET A 20 -2.55 -4.29 13.00
N ILE A 21 -3.47 -3.34 13.13
CA ILE A 21 -3.88 -2.48 12.01
C ILE A 21 -3.18 -1.12 12.17
N ARG A 22 -2.52 -0.67 11.11
CA ARG A 22 -1.95 0.68 11.02
C ARG A 22 -2.43 1.35 9.74
N VAL A 23 -2.78 2.62 9.86
CA VAL A 23 -3.19 3.45 8.73
C VAL A 23 -2.21 4.60 8.64
N PHE A 24 -1.58 4.79 7.48
CA PHE A 24 -0.62 5.85 7.25
C PHE A 24 -1.14 6.86 6.23
N ASP A 25 -1.26 8.10 6.69
CA ASP A 25 -1.51 9.31 5.91
C ASP A 25 -2.50 9.13 4.76
N LEU A 26 -3.76 8.89 5.13
CA LEU A 26 -4.85 8.81 4.19
C LEU A 26 -5.81 10.00 4.42
N SER A 27 -6.28 10.64 3.33
CA SER A 27 -7.27 11.73 3.41
C SER A 27 -8.66 11.20 3.77
N SER A 28 -9.48 11.97 4.49
CA SER A 28 -10.85 11.58 4.91
C SER A 28 -11.78 11.17 3.75
N ASP A 29 -11.47 11.55 2.52
CA ASP A 29 -12.24 11.24 1.30
C ASP A 29 -11.85 9.88 0.67
N LEU A 30 -11.14 9.05 1.45
CA LEU A 30 -10.65 7.70 1.14
C LEU A 30 -11.65 6.68 0.61
N PHE A 31 -12.92 6.87 0.91
CA PHE A 31 -13.93 5.87 0.65
C PHE A 31 -14.34 5.99 -0.81
N PHE A 32 -13.63 5.27 -1.67
CA PHE A 32 -14.14 5.01 -3.00
C PHE A 32 -15.52 4.35 -2.85
N GLU A 33 -16.55 4.93 -3.44
CA GLU A 33 -17.86 4.27 -3.57
C GLU A 33 -17.72 2.92 -4.31
N TRP A 34 -16.68 2.80 -5.12
CA TRP A 34 -16.29 1.58 -5.81
C TRP A 34 -14.76 1.46 -5.89
N CYS A 35 -14.20 0.28 -5.61
CA CYS A 35 -12.79 -0.01 -5.87
C CYS A 35 -12.58 -1.35 -6.59
N GLY A 36 -11.47 -1.46 -7.31
CA GLY A 36 -11.04 -2.73 -7.90
C GLY A 36 -9.68 -3.15 -7.37
N LEU A 37 -9.56 -4.43 -7.05
CA LEU A 37 -8.30 -5.08 -6.73
C LEU A 37 -7.54 -5.35 -8.04
N GLY A 38 -6.38 -4.71 -8.20
CA GLY A 38 -5.59 -4.81 -9.43
C GLY A 38 -4.18 -5.35 -9.26
N LEU A 39 -3.72 -5.55 -8.03
CA LEU A 39 -2.39 -6.10 -7.74
C LEU A 39 -2.48 -7.01 -6.52
N TYR A 40 -1.84 -8.18 -6.63
CA TYR A 40 -1.63 -9.14 -5.56
C TYR A 40 -0.22 -9.71 -5.69
N LEU A 41 0.74 -9.13 -4.98
CA LEU A 41 2.15 -9.52 -5.07
C LEU A 41 2.79 -9.58 -3.69
N ARG A 42 3.90 -10.29 -3.56
CA ARG A 42 4.67 -10.38 -2.31
C ARG A 42 6.00 -9.67 -2.44
N TYR A 43 6.23 -8.67 -1.59
CA TYR A 43 7.50 -7.96 -1.48
C TYR A 43 8.27 -8.44 -0.25
N ARG A 44 9.58 -8.62 -0.41
CA ARG A 44 10.49 -9.08 0.64
C ARG A 44 11.41 -7.94 1.07
N ARG A 45 12.15 -8.17 2.16
CA ARG A 45 13.17 -7.23 2.60
C ARG A 45 14.15 -6.88 1.47
N ASP A 46 14.47 -5.60 1.40
CA ASP A 46 15.52 -5.06 0.53
C ASP A 46 16.19 -3.89 1.27
N PRO A 47 17.04 -4.19 2.27
CA PRO A 47 17.52 -3.17 3.21
C PRO A 47 18.37 -2.10 2.51
N GLY A 48 18.11 -0.84 2.83
CA GLY A 48 18.76 0.32 2.24
C GLY A 48 18.00 0.92 1.06
N HIS A 49 17.01 0.21 0.51
CA HIS A 49 16.21 0.67 -0.62
C HIS A 49 14.83 1.15 -0.16
N ILE A 50 14.47 2.38 -0.57
CA ILE A 50 13.22 3.03 -0.20
C ILE A 50 12.36 3.11 -1.45
N PHE A 51 11.14 2.59 -1.38
CA PHE A 51 10.26 2.46 -2.53
C PHE A 51 8.92 3.18 -2.33
N CYS A 52 8.25 3.49 -3.43
CA CYS A 52 6.81 3.72 -3.48
C CYS A 52 6.20 2.94 -4.65
N PHE A 53 4.89 2.66 -4.58
CA PHE A 53 4.16 1.99 -5.66
C PHE A 53 3.81 2.94 -6.81
N ARG A 54 3.72 4.24 -6.50
CA ARG A 54 3.31 5.24 -7.48
C ARG A 54 4.08 6.54 -7.29
N LYS A 55 4.49 7.17 -8.38
CA LYS A 55 5.07 8.53 -8.35
C LYS A 55 4.01 9.52 -7.84
N GLY A 56 4.46 10.51 -7.07
CA GLY A 56 3.57 11.31 -6.25
C GLY A 56 3.77 12.82 -6.33
N GLY A 57 3.14 13.48 -5.36
CA GLY A 57 3.00 14.93 -5.25
C GLY A 57 1.53 15.35 -5.21
N PRO A 58 1.25 16.62 -4.84
CA PRO A 58 -0.10 17.09 -4.53
C PRO A 58 -1.09 16.89 -5.69
N LYS A 59 -0.62 17.04 -6.93
CA LYS A 59 -1.43 16.91 -8.15
C LYS A 59 -1.81 15.47 -8.50
N ALA A 60 -1.09 14.47 -8.00
CA ALA A 60 -1.32 13.07 -8.37
C ALA A 60 -2.58 12.47 -7.73
N GLY A 61 -3.05 13.07 -6.63
CA GLY A 61 -4.22 12.63 -5.87
C GLY A 61 -4.09 11.24 -5.23
N LEU A 62 -4.95 10.95 -4.25
CA LEU A 62 -5.14 9.60 -3.74
C LEU A 62 -5.99 8.83 -4.76
N ARG A 63 -5.36 7.99 -5.57
CA ARG A 63 -6.05 7.15 -6.56
C ARG A 63 -5.90 5.66 -6.30
N VAL A 64 -4.83 5.27 -5.62
CA VAL A 64 -4.47 3.88 -5.34
C VAL A 64 -4.20 3.73 -3.85
N LEU A 65 -4.92 2.79 -3.23
CA LEU A 65 -4.78 2.36 -1.86
C LEU A 65 -3.99 1.06 -1.82
N ILE A 66 -2.97 1.00 -0.97
CA ILE A 66 -2.18 -0.20 -0.75
C ILE A 66 -2.55 -0.79 0.60
N VAL A 67 -2.76 -2.11 0.62
CA VAL A 67 -2.91 -2.91 1.82
C VAL A 67 -1.76 -3.90 1.91
N HIS A 68 -0.87 -3.73 2.89
CA HIS A 68 0.16 -4.70 3.21
C HIS A 68 -0.32 -5.66 4.28
N VAL A 69 -0.38 -6.94 3.95
CA VAL A 69 -0.57 -8.04 4.89
C VAL A 69 0.81 -8.59 5.26
N TRP A 70 1.23 -8.29 6.48
CA TRP A 70 2.57 -8.55 6.98
C TRP A 70 2.70 -9.89 7.69
N GLY A 71 3.80 -10.59 7.41
CA GLY A 71 4.19 -11.77 8.17
C GLY A 71 4.68 -11.41 9.58
N LYS A 72 4.56 -12.39 10.50
CA LYS A 72 5.06 -12.30 11.87
C LYS A 72 6.56 -11.95 11.91
N GLY A 73 6.94 -11.04 12.82
CA GLY A 73 8.34 -10.63 13.03
C GLY A 73 8.90 -9.75 11.91
N SER A 74 8.04 -9.14 11.09
CA SER A 74 8.48 -8.20 10.06
C SER A 74 8.81 -6.84 10.66
N ARG A 75 9.63 -6.06 9.95
CA ARG A 75 9.94 -4.66 10.29
C ARG A 75 9.96 -3.82 9.01
N ALA A 76 9.35 -2.66 9.08
CA ALA A 76 9.31 -1.71 7.97
C ALA A 76 9.50 -0.28 8.47
N THR A 77 10.01 0.58 7.59
CA THR A 77 10.06 2.02 7.81
C THR A 77 9.06 2.68 6.88
N TYR A 78 8.25 3.61 7.39
CA TYR A 78 7.32 4.42 6.61
C TYR A 78 7.68 5.89 6.72
N TYR A 79 7.80 6.59 5.60
CA TYR A 79 8.22 7.99 5.58
C TYR A 79 6.99 8.90 5.47
N GLY A 80 6.49 9.33 6.63
CA GLY A 80 5.28 10.17 6.73
C GLY A 80 5.38 11.43 5.88
N GLY A 81 4.26 11.81 5.27
CA GLY A 81 4.15 12.99 4.39
C GLY A 81 4.79 12.86 3.02
N SER A 82 5.57 11.80 2.71
CA SER A 82 6.30 11.71 1.43
C SER A 82 5.38 11.73 0.20
N HIS A 83 4.15 11.21 0.33
CA HIS A 83 3.12 11.20 -0.71
C HIS A 83 2.67 12.62 -1.13
N LEU A 84 2.90 13.63 -0.28
CA LEU A 84 2.61 15.04 -0.53
C LEU A 84 3.68 15.73 -1.36
N HIS A 85 4.81 15.08 -1.63
CA HIS A 85 5.94 15.67 -2.34
C HIS A 85 6.16 15.00 -3.70
N SER A 86 6.53 15.81 -4.70
CA SER A 86 7.00 15.30 -5.98
C SER A 86 8.47 14.93 -5.88
N LEU A 87 8.73 13.72 -5.37
CA LEU A 87 10.09 13.20 -5.16
C LEU A 87 10.67 12.58 -6.45
N PRO A 88 11.99 12.75 -6.70
CA PRO A 88 12.66 12.05 -7.79
C PRO A 88 12.59 10.53 -7.55
N THR A 89 12.34 9.79 -8.63
CA THR A 89 12.16 8.34 -8.59
C THR A 89 12.83 7.66 -9.78
N VAL A 90 13.37 6.47 -9.54
CA VAL A 90 13.93 5.58 -10.56
C VAL A 90 13.15 4.27 -10.56
N GLY A 91 12.87 3.70 -11.73
CA GLY A 91 12.22 2.39 -11.80
C GLY A 91 13.16 1.28 -11.30
N ALA A 92 12.68 0.42 -10.42
CA ALA A 92 13.44 -0.69 -9.86
C ALA A 92 13.01 -2.03 -10.47
N ALA A 93 13.90 -3.04 -10.39
CA ALA A 93 13.67 -4.36 -10.95
C ALA A 93 12.47 -5.11 -10.32
N ASN A 94 12.05 -4.70 -9.13
CA ASN A 94 10.86 -5.22 -8.43
C ASN A 94 9.54 -4.58 -8.90
N GLY A 95 9.58 -3.73 -9.94
CA GLY A 95 8.40 -3.03 -10.47
C GLY A 95 7.96 -1.81 -9.67
N LEU A 96 8.70 -1.43 -8.62
CA LEU A 96 8.44 -0.24 -7.82
C LEU A 96 9.28 0.96 -8.29
N PHE A 97 9.00 2.11 -7.68
CA PHE A 97 9.81 3.31 -7.83
C PHE A 97 10.69 3.50 -6.62
N GLU A 98 12.01 3.47 -6.83
CA GLU A 98 12.99 3.76 -5.78
C GLU A 98 13.16 5.27 -5.60
N ILE A 99 13.25 5.70 -4.34
CA ILE A 99 13.42 7.09 -3.92
C ILE A 99 14.78 7.21 -3.21
N PRO A 100 15.68 8.10 -3.68
CA PRO A 100 16.94 8.36 -2.98
C PRO A 100 16.68 8.92 -1.57
N SER A 101 17.34 8.35 -0.55
CA SER A 101 17.20 8.80 0.84
C SER A 101 17.49 10.29 1.04
N ALA A 102 18.39 10.87 0.23
CA ALA A 102 18.69 12.29 0.22
C ALA A 102 17.47 13.16 -0.14
N ALA A 103 16.61 12.69 -1.06
CA ALA A 103 15.42 13.42 -1.47
C ALA A 103 14.36 13.48 -0.36
N LEU A 104 14.22 12.40 0.42
CA LEU A 104 13.33 12.39 1.60
C LEU A 104 13.85 13.33 2.68
N ARG A 105 15.17 13.34 2.93
CA ARG A 105 15.80 14.28 3.86
C ARG A 105 15.61 15.74 3.44
N SER A 106 15.73 16.07 2.16
CA SER A 106 15.57 17.45 1.69
C SER A 106 14.17 18.02 1.91
N VAL A 107 13.15 17.15 1.93
CA VAL A 107 11.76 17.55 2.26
C VAL A 107 11.37 17.28 3.71
N ARG A 108 12.33 16.86 4.55
CA ARG A 108 12.15 16.55 5.98
C ARG A 108 11.14 15.43 6.27
N CYS A 109 10.94 14.51 5.32
CA CYS A 109 10.17 13.29 5.56
C CYS A 109 11.01 12.32 6.39
N GLN A 110 10.67 12.18 7.68
CA GLN A 110 11.32 11.24 8.58
C GLN A 110 10.67 9.86 8.49
N GLY A 111 11.49 8.82 8.53
CA GLY A 111 11.04 7.44 8.57
C GLY A 111 10.63 7.03 9.99
N THR A 112 9.46 6.42 10.12
CA THR A 112 8.99 5.78 11.34
C THR A 112 9.15 4.28 11.20
N ASP A 113 9.98 3.69 12.06
CA ASP A 113 10.14 2.24 12.14
C ASP A 113 8.94 1.60 12.85
N VAL A 114 8.43 0.53 12.25
CA VAL A 114 7.31 -0.24 12.75
C VAL A 114 7.73 -1.69 12.88
N GLU A 115 7.69 -2.20 14.11
CA GLU A 115 7.84 -3.62 14.40
C GLU A 115 6.49 -4.32 14.33
N ILE A 116 6.44 -5.45 13.62
CA ILE A 116 5.22 -6.20 13.33
C ILE A 116 5.35 -7.59 13.97
N THR A 117 5.37 -7.62 15.30
CA THR A 117 5.76 -8.80 16.09
C THR A 117 4.84 -10.00 15.88
N ASN A 118 3.54 -9.80 15.63
CA ASN A 118 2.53 -10.85 15.49
C ASN A 118 1.86 -10.93 14.10
N GLY A 119 2.47 -10.29 13.09
CA GLY A 119 1.79 -10.03 11.82
C GLY A 119 0.87 -8.81 11.94
N GLY A 120 0.37 -8.34 10.80
CA GLY A 120 -0.40 -7.11 10.79
C GLY A 120 -0.89 -6.71 9.42
N LEU A 121 -1.76 -5.71 9.40
CA LEU A 121 -2.27 -5.07 8.22
C LEU A 121 -1.88 -3.59 8.25
N VAL A 122 -1.27 -3.11 7.18
CA VAL A 122 -0.96 -1.69 7.01
C VAL A 122 -1.69 -1.16 5.77
N ILE A 123 -2.43 -0.08 5.93
CA ILE A 123 -3.11 0.61 4.83
C ILE A 123 -2.38 1.94 4.58
N LEU A 124 -2.03 2.21 3.32
CA LEU A 124 -1.28 3.40 2.93
C LEU A 124 -1.62 3.88 1.52
N ASP A 125 -1.40 5.17 1.27
CA ASP A 125 -1.42 5.76 -0.07
C ASP A 125 -0.25 5.19 -0.88
N ALA A 126 -0.51 4.74 -2.13
CA ALA A 126 0.52 4.14 -2.98
C ALA A 126 1.77 5.01 -3.23
N ARG A 127 1.68 6.32 -3.01
CA ARG A 127 2.79 7.29 -3.13
C ARG A 127 3.64 7.39 -1.86
N LEU A 128 3.17 6.85 -0.74
CA LEU A 128 3.92 6.85 0.52
C LEU A 128 5.17 6.01 0.35
N ALA A 129 6.30 6.56 0.77
CA ALA A 129 7.58 5.91 0.69
C ALA A 129 7.74 4.96 1.88
N PHE A 130 8.28 3.77 1.61
CA PHE A 130 8.49 2.74 2.62
C PHE A 130 9.75 1.94 2.33
N GLU A 131 10.25 1.27 3.36
CA GLU A 131 11.35 0.32 3.26
C GLU A 131 10.99 -0.95 4.03
N ILE A 132 11.22 -2.12 3.43
CA ILE A 132 11.06 -3.41 4.11
C ILE A 132 12.41 -3.79 4.72
N LYS A 133 12.59 -3.54 6.02
CA LYS A 133 13.82 -3.85 6.75
C LYS A 133 13.97 -5.35 7.01
N GLN A 134 12.87 -6.03 7.33
CA GLN A 134 12.86 -7.45 7.69
C GLN A 134 11.51 -8.09 7.34
N GLY A 135 11.54 -9.38 6.97
CA GLY A 135 10.34 -10.14 6.65
C GLY A 135 9.81 -9.85 5.24
N SER A 136 8.49 -9.84 5.10
CA SER A 136 7.81 -9.65 3.81
C SER A 136 6.35 -9.24 4.01
N ALA A 137 5.80 -8.53 3.03
CA ALA A 137 4.40 -8.19 2.94
C ALA A 137 3.77 -8.79 1.68
N THR A 138 2.59 -9.39 1.83
CA THR A 138 1.68 -9.56 0.69
C THR A 138 0.96 -8.24 0.50
N THR A 139 1.15 -7.63 -0.65
CA THR A 139 0.61 -6.32 -1.03
C THR A 139 -0.61 -6.52 -1.92
N LEU A 140 -1.71 -5.89 -1.53
CA LEU A 140 -2.90 -5.72 -2.34
C LEU A 140 -3.01 -4.25 -2.75
N ALA A 141 -3.29 -3.96 -4.01
CA ALA A 141 -3.59 -2.60 -4.46
C ALA A 141 -5.03 -2.46 -4.94
N PHE A 142 -5.74 -1.52 -4.32
CA PHE A 142 -7.10 -1.14 -4.66
C PHE A 142 -7.11 0.22 -5.32
N THR A 143 -7.93 0.40 -6.35
CA THR A 143 -7.96 1.66 -7.09
C THR A 143 -9.35 1.94 -7.66
N ASN A 144 -9.58 3.18 -8.11
CA ASN A 144 -10.82 3.55 -8.79
C ASN A 144 -10.89 2.99 -10.23
N LYS A 145 -12.08 3.07 -10.84
CA LYS A 145 -12.35 2.53 -12.20
C LYS A 145 -11.37 3.06 -13.25
N ASP A 146 -11.15 4.37 -13.24
CA ASP A 146 -10.34 5.05 -14.26
C ASP A 146 -8.89 4.58 -14.25
N GLU A 147 -8.30 4.43 -13.06
CA GLU A 147 -6.93 3.93 -12.94
C GLU A 147 -6.87 2.43 -13.22
N LEU A 148 -7.85 1.63 -12.74
CA LEU A 148 -7.87 0.18 -12.97
C LEU A 148 -7.94 -0.18 -14.45
N ALA A 149 -8.67 0.60 -15.25
CA ALA A 149 -8.79 0.40 -16.69
C ALA A 149 -7.45 0.48 -17.44
N THR A 150 -6.43 1.10 -16.84
CA THR A 150 -5.08 1.20 -17.41
C THR A 150 -4.15 0.06 -16.98
N TRP A 151 -4.57 -0.78 -16.02
CA TRP A 151 -3.73 -1.83 -15.45
C TRP A 151 -3.88 -3.13 -16.22
N ALA A 152 -2.75 -3.83 -16.38
CA ALA A 152 -2.76 -5.22 -16.81
C ALA A 152 -3.59 -6.07 -15.82
N LYS A 153 -4.31 -7.05 -16.35
CA LYS A 153 -5.05 -8.02 -15.55
C LYS A 153 -4.07 -8.91 -14.78
N MET A 154 -4.41 -9.23 -13.53
CA MET A 154 -3.70 -10.27 -12.79
C MET A 154 -3.98 -11.62 -13.44
N THR A 155 -2.93 -12.31 -13.88
CA THR A 155 -3.03 -13.68 -14.36
C THR A 155 -3.20 -14.62 -13.18
N LEU A 156 -4.27 -15.40 -13.18
CA LEU A 156 -4.62 -16.35 -12.14
C LEU A 156 -4.59 -17.78 -12.67
N PRO A 157 -4.09 -18.77 -11.90
CA PRO A 157 -4.14 -20.16 -12.31
C PRO A 157 -5.58 -20.63 -12.54
N GLN A 158 -5.80 -21.43 -13.58
CA GLN A 158 -7.12 -21.97 -13.87
C GLN A 158 -7.53 -22.97 -12.77
N SER A 159 -8.44 -22.53 -11.89
CA SER A 159 -8.95 -23.33 -10.78
C SER A 159 -10.40 -22.98 -10.49
N ARG A 160 -11.25 -24.01 -10.34
CA ARG A 160 -12.66 -23.82 -9.94
C ARG A 160 -12.79 -23.14 -8.58
N GLU A 161 -11.88 -23.47 -7.65
CA GLU A 161 -11.88 -22.87 -6.32
C GLU A 161 -11.53 -21.39 -6.39
N LEU A 162 -10.54 -21.04 -7.22
CA LEU A 162 -10.13 -19.65 -7.40
C LEU A 162 -11.21 -18.85 -8.14
N ALA A 163 -11.82 -19.41 -9.18
CA ALA A 163 -12.95 -18.79 -9.87
C ALA A 163 -14.15 -18.54 -8.95
N ARG A 164 -14.50 -19.52 -8.12
CA ARG A 164 -15.53 -19.34 -7.07
C ARG A 164 -15.12 -18.23 -6.11
N LYS A 165 -13.86 -18.21 -5.66
CA LYS A 165 -13.42 -17.22 -4.68
C LYS A 165 -13.43 -15.80 -5.23
N VAL A 166 -13.01 -15.63 -6.48
CA VAL A 166 -13.03 -14.33 -7.14
C VAL A 166 -14.47 -13.86 -7.35
N SER A 167 -15.37 -14.76 -7.77
CA SER A 167 -16.80 -14.43 -7.87
C SER A 167 -17.42 -14.04 -6.52
N GLU A 168 -16.99 -14.62 -5.41
CA GLU A 168 -17.42 -14.20 -4.05
C GLU A 168 -16.88 -12.82 -3.65
N MET A 169 -15.74 -12.40 -4.20
CA MET A 169 -15.14 -11.10 -3.91
C MET A 169 -15.80 -9.97 -4.70
N GLU A 170 -16.42 -10.28 -5.84
CA GLU A 170 -17.16 -9.30 -6.61
C GLU A 170 -18.45 -8.88 -5.91
N SER A 171 -18.66 -7.57 -5.83
CA SER A 171 -19.85 -6.97 -5.24
C SER A 171 -20.17 -5.65 -5.95
N THR A 172 -21.26 -4.98 -5.54
CA THR A 172 -21.63 -3.68 -6.11
C THR A 172 -20.53 -2.62 -5.94
N GLY A 173 -19.69 -2.73 -4.91
CA GLY A 173 -18.60 -1.78 -4.60
C GLY A 173 -17.18 -2.31 -4.80
N ILE A 174 -16.99 -3.60 -5.08
CA ILE A 174 -15.66 -4.22 -5.22
C ILE A 174 -15.60 -5.07 -6.48
N SER A 175 -14.53 -4.93 -7.26
CA SER A 175 -14.20 -5.83 -8.38
C SER A 175 -12.79 -6.40 -8.26
N VAL A 176 -12.49 -7.41 -9.08
CA VAL A 176 -11.15 -7.98 -9.21
C VAL A 176 -10.72 -7.87 -10.67
N ASN A 177 -9.54 -7.29 -10.94
CA ASN A 177 -9.00 -7.16 -12.30
C ASN A 177 -8.11 -8.35 -12.63
N PHE A 178 -8.70 -9.42 -13.19
CA PHE A 178 -8.00 -10.67 -13.45
C PHE A 178 -8.33 -11.28 -14.83
N ALA A 179 -7.47 -12.21 -15.24
CA ALA A 179 -7.68 -13.18 -16.30
C ALA A 179 -7.19 -14.54 -15.80
N PHE A 180 -7.82 -15.63 -16.23
CA PHE A 180 -7.28 -16.97 -16.00
C PHE A 180 -6.20 -17.29 -17.03
N GLU A 181 -5.22 -18.10 -16.63
CA GLU A 181 -4.31 -18.78 -17.56
C GLU A 181 -5.13 -19.57 -18.59
N GLU A 182 -4.63 -19.61 -19.83
CA GLU A 182 -5.19 -20.39 -20.93
C GLU A 182 -5.03 -21.90 -20.71
#